data_AF-A0A373HYP8-F1
#
_entry.id   AF-A0A373HYP8-F1
#
_cell.length_a   1.000
_cell.length_b   1.000
_cell.length_c   1.000
_cell.angle_alpha   90.00
_cell.angle_beta   90.00
_cell.angle_gamma   90.00
#
_symmetry.space_group_name_H-M   'P 1'
#
loop_
_entity.id
_entity.type
_entity.pdbx_description
1 polymer ?
#
loop_
_entity_poly.entity_id
_entity_poly.type
_entity_poly.pdbx_seq_one_letter_code
_entity_poly.pdbx_strand_id
1 'polypeptide(L)'
;MDQKKVAFICVHNSCRSQIAEALGHYLASDVFESYSAGTETKPIINQNAVRIMKQMYGIDMEEAQYSKLINDIPKPDIAISMGCNVGCPFIGRPFDDNWGLEDPTGKSDEEFVKIIKQIETKILDLKDNLKN
;
A
#
# COMPACT_ATOMS: atom_id res chain seq x y z
N MET A 1 3.07 -10.84 -21.68
CA MET A 1 2.66 -9.44 -21.44
C MET A 1 3.12 -9.14 -20.04
N ASP A 2 3.99 -8.15 -19.84
CA ASP A 2 4.42 -7.79 -18.49
C ASP A 2 3.21 -7.23 -17.73
N GLN A 3 2.99 -7.72 -16.51
CA GLN A 3 1.93 -7.19 -15.64
C GLN A 3 2.26 -5.74 -15.28
N LYS A 4 1.22 -4.90 -15.18
CA LYS A 4 1.41 -3.50 -14.77
C LYS A 4 1.98 -3.47 -13.35
N LYS A 5 2.93 -2.57 -13.11
CA LYS A 5 3.48 -2.33 -11.77
C LYS A 5 2.70 -1.20 -11.09
N VAL A 6 2.05 -1.51 -9.98
CA VAL A 6 1.30 -0.54 -9.15
C VAL A 6 2.11 -0.22 -7.91
N ALA A 7 2.38 1.06 -7.67
CA ALA A 7 3.06 1.54 -6.48
C ALA A 7 2.14 2.33 -5.54
N PHE A 8 2.04 1.89 -4.29
CA PHE A 8 1.32 2.57 -3.21
C PHE A 8 2.28 3.42 -2.39
N ILE A 9 2.08 4.74 -2.38
CA ILE A 9 3.04 5.68 -1.79
C ILE A 9 2.46 6.34 -0.55
N CYS A 10 3.22 6.32 0.55
CA CYS A 10 2.96 7.14 1.74
C CYS A 10 4.27 7.70 2.31
N VAL A 11 4.24 8.60 3.29
CA VAL A 11 5.47 9.25 3.81
C VAL A 11 6.51 8.24 4.27
N HIS A 12 6.16 7.37 5.23
CA HIS A 12 7.12 6.51 5.95
C HIS A 12 7.17 5.05 5.47
N ASN A 13 6.33 4.68 4.50
CA ASN A 13 6.13 3.31 4.06
C ASN A 13 6.06 2.28 5.21
N SER A 14 5.20 2.55 6.19
CA SER A 14 5.11 1.73 7.40
C SER A 14 3.74 1.12 7.66
N CYS A 15 2.66 1.72 7.16
CA CYS A 15 1.29 1.31 7.52
C CYS A 15 0.41 1.12 6.29
N ARG A 16 -0.32 2.17 5.86
CA ARG A 16 -1.30 2.11 4.77
C ARG A 16 -0.74 1.50 3.48
N SER A 17 0.43 1.95 3.04
CA SER A 17 1.02 1.44 1.79
C SER A 17 1.53 0.01 1.90
N GLN A 18 2.02 -0.42 3.08
CA GLN A 18 2.41 -1.81 3.34
C GLN A 18 1.19 -2.74 3.28
N ILE A 19 0.09 -2.34 3.93
CA ILE A 19 -1.19 -3.06 3.88
C ILE A 19 -1.67 -3.19 2.42
N ALA A 20 -1.59 -2.11 1.64
CA ALA A 20 -2.01 -2.11 0.24
C ALA A 20 -1.15 -3.03 -0.63
N GLU A 21 0.18 -3.06 -0.44
CA GLU A 21 1.04 -4.01 -1.14
C GLU A 21 0.72 -5.47 -0.77
N ALA A 22 0.51 -5.74 0.52
CA ALA A 22 0.16 -7.08 1.00
C ALA A 22 -1.17 -7.58 0.42
N LEU A 23 -2.21 -6.74 0.48
CA LEU A 23 -3.52 -7.07 -0.09
C LEU A 23 -3.48 -7.13 -1.61
N GLY A 24 -2.68 -6.30 -2.28
CA GLY A 24 -2.48 -6.36 -3.72
C GLY A 24 -1.88 -7.70 -4.17
N HIS A 25 -0.84 -8.17 -3.47
CA HIS A 25 -0.30 -9.51 -3.70
C HIS A 25 -1.32 -10.62 -3.44
N TYR A 26 -2.07 -10.52 -2.35
CA TYR A 26 -3.04 -11.54 -1.95
C TYR A 26 -4.26 -11.61 -2.87
N LEU A 27 -4.78 -10.46 -3.30
CA LEU A 27 -6.06 -10.35 -4.00
C LEU A 27 -5.93 -10.14 -5.51
N ALA A 28 -4.81 -9.59 -6.01
CA ALA A 28 -4.72 -9.07 -7.38
C ALA A 28 -3.43 -9.42 -8.12
N SER A 29 -2.64 -10.39 -7.61
CA SER A 29 -1.40 -10.86 -8.25
C SER A 29 -1.60 -11.50 -9.64
N ASP A 30 -2.83 -11.86 -10.00
CA ASP A 30 -3.18 -12.29 -11.36
C ASP A 30 -3.28 -11.13 -12.37
N VAL A 31 -3.31 -9.88 -11.91
CA VAL A 31 -3.56 -8.69 -12.74
C VAL A 31 -2.38 -7.71 -12.76
N PHE A 32 -1.81 -7.42 -11.59
CA PHE A 32 -0.74 -6.42 -11.46
C PHE A 32 0.26 -6.81 -10.38
N GLU A 33 1.50 -6.33 -10.54
CA GLU A 33 2.54 -6.43 -9.53
C GLU A 33 2.40 -5.29 -8.52
N SER A 34 2.46 -5.60 -7.23
CA SER A 34 2.25 -4.61 -6.16
C SER A 34 3.57 -4.20 -5.53
N TYR A 35 3.75 -2.90 -5.39
CA TYR A 35 4.89 -2.29 -4.70
C TYR A 35 4.38 -1.20 -3.76
N SER A 36 5.11 -0.95 -2.68
CA SER A 36 4.88 0.20 -1.81
C SER A 36 6.18 0.93 -1.58
N ALA A 37 6.12 2.23 -1.34
CA ALA A 37 7.32 2.98 -1.01
C ALA A 37 6.98 4.26 -0.26
N GLY A 38 8.03 4.90 0.23
CA GLY A 38 7.91 6.17 0.90
C GLY A 38 9.01 7.15 0.58
N THR A 39 8.77 8.37 1.05
CA THR A 39 9.67 9.51 0.95
C THR A 39 10.75 9.41 2.02
N GLU A 40 10.37 8.80 3.14
CA GLU A 40 11.17 8.46 4.29
C GLU A 40 10.89 7.00 4.65
N THR A 41 11.78 6.38 5.40
CA THR A 41 11.61 5.02 5.89
C THR A 41 11.51 4.98 7.41
N LYS A 42 10.98 3.89 7.93
CA LYS A 42 11.10 3.52 9.35
C LYS A 42 11.83 2.19 9.48
N PRO A 43 12.59 1.96 10.58
CA PRO A 43 13.29 0.70 10.79
C PRO A 43 12.38 -0.53 10.80
N ILE A 44 11.14 -0.34 11.27
CA ILE A 44 10.11 -1.38 11.34
C ILE A 44 8.81 -0.87 10.75
N ILE A 45 8.08 -1.77 10.08
CA ILE A 45 6.70 -1.50 9.66
C ILE A 45 5.76 -1.53 10.88
N ASN A 46 4.58 -0.96 10.72
CA ASN A 46 3.64 -0.76 11.81
C ASN A 46 3.16 -2.10 12.37
N GLN A 47 3.54 -2.39 13.61
CA GLN A 47 3.28 -3.68 14.26
C GLN A 47 1.78 -3.95 14.50
N ASN A 48 0.95 -2.90 14.65
CA ASN A 48 -0.50 -3.09 14.70
C ASN A 48 -1.04 -3.51 13.34
N ALA A 49 -0.53 -2.92 12.25
CA ALA A 49 -0.90 -3.35 10.90
C ALA A 49 -0.50 -4.82 10.66
N VAL A 50 0.73 -5.21 11.03
CA VAL A 50 1.21 -6.60 10.91
C VAL A 50 0.31 -7.56 11.69
N ARG A 51 0.06 -7.26 12.97
CA ARG A 51 -0.79 -8.09 13.84
C ARG A 51 -2.20 -8.26 13.29
N ILE A 52 -2.84 -7.18 12.83
CA ILE A 52 -4.22 -7.22 12.36
C ILE A 52 -4.30 -7.91 10.99
N MET A 53 -3.33 -7.70 10.09
CA MET A 53 -3.25 -8.42 8.82
C MET A 53 -3.08 -9.92 9.02
N LYS A 54 -2.24 -10.35 9.97
CA LYS A 54 -2.13 -11.76 10.38
C LYS A 54 -3.46 -12.31 10.88
N GLN A 55 -4.15 -11.57 11.74
CA GLN A 55 -5.44 -12.01 12.32
C GLN A 55 -6.56 -12.10 11.28
N MET A 56 -6.65 -11.15 10.35
CA MET A 56 -7.75 -11.08 9.39
C MET A 56 -7.55 -11.94 8.15
N TYR A 57 -6.32 -11.99 7.61
CA TYR A 57 -6.03 -12.64 6.32
C TYR A 57 -4.99 -13.76 6.43
N GLY A 58 -4.39 -13.98 7.60
CA GLY A 58 -3.28 -14.94 7.75
C GLY A 58 -1.98 -14.46 7.08
N ILE A 59 -1.85 -13.17 6.80
CA ILE A 59 -0.70 -12.60 6.08
C ILE A 59 0.29 -12.02 7.09
N ASP A 60 1.50 -12.58 7.14
CA ASP A 60 2.64 -11.93 7.79
C ASP A 60 3.34 -10.99 6.80
N MET A 61 3.07 -9.70 6.93
CA MET A 61 3.72 -8.68 6.09
C MET A 61 5.24 -8.64 6.26
N GLU A 62 5.77 -8.99 7.44
CA GLU A 62 7.21 -8.88 7.72
C GLU A 62 8.03 -10.00 7.06
N GLU A 63 7.40 -11.07 6.56
CA GLU A 63 8.12 -12.14 5.85
C GLU A 63 8.70 -11.69 4.52
N ALA A 64 8.04 -10.74 3.84
CA ALA A 64 8.41 -10.31 2.50
C ALA A 64 8.53 -8.78 2.35
N GLN A 65 8.07 -8.01 3.34
CA GLN A 65 7.97 -6.56 3.22
C GLN A 65 8.76 -5.83 4.29
N TYR A 66 9.28 -4.67 3.90
CA TYR A 66 10.00 -3.75 4.75
C TYR A 66 9.80 -2.32 4.23
N SER A 67 10.15 -1.34 5.06
CA SER A 67 10.06 0.07 4.68
C SER A 67 11.14 0.41 3.65
N LYS A 68 10.73 0.85 2.45
CA LYS A 68 11.60 1.14 1.30
C LYS A 68 11.35 2.54 0.72
N LEU A 69 12.40 3.15 0.17
CA LEU A 69 12.28 4.45 -0.50
C LEU A 69 11.69 4.29 -1.90
N ILE A 70 11.13 5.38 -2.42
CA ILE A 70 10.61 5.43 -3.81
C ILE A 70 11.67 5.00 -4.84
N ASN A 71 12.95 5.28 -4.58
CA ASN A 71 14.05 4.91 -5.48
C ASN A 71 14.45 3.43 -5.38
N ASP A 72 13.96 2.72 -4.36
CA ASP A 72 14.28 1.30 -4.13
C ASP A 72 13.26 0.35 -4.78
N ILE A 73 12.20 0.90 -5.39
CA ILE A 73 11.20 0.12 -6.12
C ILE A 73 11.36 0.29 -7.63
N PRO A 74 10.92 -0.70 -8.44
CA PRO A 74 10.87 -0.54 -9.89
C PRO A 74 10.01 0.65 -10.29
N LYS A 75 10.29 1.23 -11.46
CA LYS A 75 9.48 2.32 -12.02
C LYS A 75 8.03 1.84 -12.21
N PRO A 76 7.05 2.48 -11.56
CA PRO A 76 5.67 2.02 -11.61
C PRO A 76 4.91 2.52 -12.84
N ASP A 77 4.05 1.67 -13.37
CA ASP A 77 3.09 1.98 -14.43
C ASP A 77 1.84 2.70 -13.89
N ILE A 78 1.56 2.54 -12.60
CA ILE A 78 0.48 3.22 -11.87
C ILE A 78 1.00 3.60 -10.49
N ALA A 79 0.78 4.84 -10.06
CA ALA A 79 1.14 5.33 -8.75
C ALA A 79 -0.08 5.86 -7.99
N ILE A 80 -0.25 5.36 -6.77
CA ILE A 80 -1.40 5.66 -5.91
C ILE A 80 -0.90 6.31 -4.63
N SER A 81 -1.39 7.51 -4.34
CA SER A 81 -1.12 8.18 -3.07
C SER A 81 -2.08 7.68 -1.99
N MET A 82 -1.55 7.37 -0.80
CA MET A 82 -2.33 6.86 0.32
C MET A 82 -2.84 7.97 1.26
N GLY A 83 -3.03 9.21 0.76
CA GLY A 83 -3.53 10.34 1.55
C GLY A 83 -2.45 11.21 2.22
N CYS A 84 -1.29 11.41 1.57
CA CYS A 84 -0.32 12.40 2.05
C CYS A 84 -0.79 13.81 1.65
N ASN A 85 -1.60 14.43 2.51
CA ASN A 85 -2.23 15.74 2.28
C ASN A 85 -1.25 16.93 2.28
N VAL A 86 0.04 16.69 2.52
CA VAL A 86 1.09 17.70 2.47
C VAL A 86 2.27 17.15 1.67
N GLY A 87 2.53 17.77 0.52
CA GLY A 87 3.79 17.61 -0.22
C GLY A 87 4.11 16.19 -0.67
N CYS A 88 3.18 15.49 -1.34
CA CYS A 88 3.53 14.26 -2.07
C CYS A 88 4.71 14.57 -3.02
N PRO A 89 5.91 14.00 -2.83
CA PRO A 89 7.03 14.32 -3.68
C PRO A 89 6.83 13.75 -5.07
N PHE A 90 7.44 14.40 -6.05
CA PHE A 90 7.47 13.89 -7.40
C PHE A 90 8.28 12.59 -7.45
N ILE A 91 7.61 11.48 -7.73
CA ILE A 91 8.20 10.13 -7.75
C ILE A 91 8.72 9.72 -9.13
N GLY A 92 9.02 10.70 -9.99
CA GLY A 92 9.31 10.47 -11.41
C GLY A 92 8.07 10.36 -12.30
N ARG A 93 6.86 10.47 -11.73
CA ARG A 93 5.57 10.56 -12.43
C ARG A 93 4.50 11.25 -11.56
N PRO A 94 3.42 11.78 -12.15
CA PRO A 94 2.22 12.14 -11.38
C PRO A 94 1.54 10.89 -10.81
N PHE A 95 0.78 11.10 -9.73
CA PHE A 95 -0.11 10.10 -9.17
C PHE A 95 -1.35 9.93 -10.07
N ASP A 96 -1.74 8.68 -10.28
CA ASP A 96 -2.95 8.31 -11.03
C ASP A 96 -4.20 8.45 -10.17
N ASP A 97 -4.06 8.21 -8.86
CA ASP A 97 -5.14 8.35 -7.89
C ASP A 97 -4.61 8.73 -6.49
N ASN A 98 -5.48 9.29 -5.65
CA ASN A 98 -5.26 9.50 -4.24
C ASN A 98 -6.41 8.89 -3.44
N TRP A 99 -6.09 7.81 -2.72
CA TRP A 99 -7.07 7.08 -1.95
C TRP A 99 -7.53 7.79 -0.68
N GLY A 100 -6.86 8.87 -0.26
CA GLY A 100 -7.34 9.76 0.79
C GLY A 100 -7.58 9.09 2.15
N LEU A 101 -6.85 8.00 2.43
CA LEU A 101 -7.08 7.17 3.61
C LEU A 101 -6.53 7.85 4.86
N GLU A 102 -7.31 7.88 5.94
CA GLU A 102 -6.85 8.34 7.25
C GLU A 102 -5.70 7.46 7.78
N ASP A 103 -4.76 8.05 8.50
CA ASP A 103 -3.69 7.28 9.15
C ASP A 103 -4.24 6.61 10.43
N PRO A 104 -4.26 5.26 10.51
CA PRO A 104 -4.69 4.58 11.72
C PRO A 104 -3.59 4.51 12.79
N THR A 105 -2.37 4.98 12.52
CA THR A 105 -1.24 4.88 13.45
C THR A 105 -1.57 5.51 14.81
N GLY A 106 -1.47 4.72 15.89
CA GLY A 106 -1.79 5.16 17.25
C GLY A 106 -3.29 5.15 17.60
N LYS A 107 -4.16 4.79 16.66
CA LYS A 107 -5.60 4.57 16.90
C LYS A 107 -5.88 3.13 17.34
N SER A 108 -7.15 2.85 17.64
CA SER A 108 -7.62 1.53 18.08
C SER A 108 -7.65 0.50 16.95
N ASP A 109 -7.77 -0.77 17.31
CA ASP A 109 -7.84 -1.88 16.35
C ASP A 109 -9.04 -1.75 15.41
N GLU A 110 -10.17 -1.21 15.88
CA GLU A 110 -11.35 -0.98 15.04
C GLU A 110 -11.07 -0.01 13.90
N GLU A 111 -10.27 1.04 14.16
CA GLU A 111 -9.85 2.02 13.15
C GLU A 111 -8.90 1.39 12.14
N PHE A 112 -7.99 0.51 12.57
CA PHE A 112 -7.15 -0.27 11.66
C PHE A 112 -8.00 -1.18 10.77
N VAL A 113 -8.92 -1.95 11.36
CA VAL A 113 -9.82 -2.85 10.61
C VAL A 113 -10.62 -2.07 9.58
N LYS A 114 -11.13 -0.89 9.95
CA LYS A 114 -11.87 0.00 9.04
C LYS A 114 -11.02 0.47 7.86
N ILE A 115 -9.75 0.82 8.09
CA ILE A 115 -8.84 1.26 7.02
C ILE A 115 -8.39 0.09 6.15
N ILE A 116 -8.11 -1.07 6.74
CA ILE A 116 -7.75 -2.29 6.01
C ILE A 116 -8.88 -2.70 5.05
N LYS A 117 -10.13 -2.69 5.51
CA LYS A 117 -11.30 -2.98 4.65
C LYS A 117 -11.47 -1.96 3.52
N GLN A 118 -11.21 -0.68 3.79
CA GLN A 118 -11.23 0.34 2.73
C GLN A 118 -10.14 0.10 1.68
N ILE A 119 -8.94 -0.30 2.11
CA ILE A 119 -7.85 -0.66 1.21
C ILE A 119 -8.23 -1.90 0.39
N GLU A 120 -8.80 -2.93 1.02
CA GLU A 120 -9.30 -4.13 0.34
C GLU A 120 -10.30 -3.78 -0.78
N THR A 121 -11.33 -2.98 -0.48
CA THR A 121 -12.31 -2.55 -1.50
C THR A 121 -11.61 -1.84 -2.66
N LYS A 122 -10.70 -0.91 -2.36
CA LYS A 122 -9.98 -0.14 -3.40
C LYS A 122 -9.03 -1.00 -4.23
N ILE A 123 -8.42 -2.04 -3.66
CA ILE A 123 -7.60 -3.02 -4.39
C ILE A 123 -8.46 -3.82 -5.36
N LEU A 124 -9.64 -4.27 -4.93
CA LEU A 124 -10.59 -5.00 -5.78
C LEU A 124 -11.10 -4.11 -6.92
N ASP A 125 -11.48 -2.87 -6.63
CA ASP A 125 -11.90 -1.89 -7.65
C ASP A 125 -10.78 -1.65 -8.68
N LEU A 126 -9.53 -1.48 -8.21
CA LEU A 126 -8.37 -1.32 -9.10
C LEU A 126 -8.14 -2.57 -9.95
N LYS A 127 -8.24 -3.76 -9.35
CA LYS A 127 -8.11 -5.04 -10.04
C LYS A 127 -9.12 -5.14 -11.18
N ASP A 128 -10.39 -4.85 -10.92
CA ASP A 128 -11.45 -4.93 -11.93
C ASP A 128 -11.26 -3.89 -13.03
N ASN A 129 -10.84 -2.67 -12.69
CA ASN A 129 -10.54 -1.63 -13.67
C ASN A 129 -9.36 -1.96 -14.60
N LEU A 130 -8.40 -2.79 -14.15
CA LEU A 130 -7.24 -3.17 -14.94
C LEU A 130 -7.42 -4.49 -15.72
N LYS A 131 -8.45 -5.27 -15.40
CA LYS A 131 -8.83 -6.46 -16.19
C LYS A 131 -9.59 -6.13 -17.48
N ASN A 132 -10.28 -4.98 -17.49
CA ASN A 132 -11.05 -4.49 -18.63
C ASN A 132 -10.19 -3.68 -19.60
#